data_AF-A0A6N2LUV9-F1
#
_entry.id   AF-A0A6N2LUV9-F1
#
_cell.length_a   1.000
_cell.length_b   1.000
_cell.length_c   1.000
_cell.angle_alpha   90.00
_cell.angle_beta   90.00
_cell.angle_gamma   90.00
#
_symmetry.space_group_name_H-M   'P 1'
#
loop_
_entity.id
_entity.type
_entity.pdbx_description
1 polymer ?
#
loop_
_entity_poly.entity_id
_entity_poly.type
_entity_poly.pdbx_seq_one_letter_code
_entity_poly.pdbx_strand_id
1 'polypeptide(L)'
;MVEQAAKPLAQSVRVWSLDATPGKVRVGGDGEDHPAELISFIRKLPKEVYSKQDIVNALIQEGFSMDVAQWLVTNLKRNGPPGLPSSSLSWMFDLDGISEMYQSYEETNLWKFVENLPQGVHVNFLKAERSLHRWALEDLQRIHAAEDLAAEEGAGVEMHVLEDAGHWVHADNPDGLFRILSSSFQGFKA
;
A
#
# COMPACT_ATOMS: atom_id res chain seq x y z
N MET A 1 -7.39 30.68 28.04
CA MET A 1 -7.56 30.23 26.63
C MET A 1 -8.58 29.12 26.67
N VAL A 2 -9.72 29.28 26.00
CA VAL A 2 -10.76 28.23 25.95
C VAL A 2 -10.30 27.23 24.90
N GLU A 3 -10.01 26.01 25.35
CA GLU A 3 -9.72 24.87 24.49
C GLU A 3 -11.00 24.56 23.70
N GLN A 4 -11.01 24.95 22.44
CA GLN A 4 -12.17 24.76 21.58
C GLN A 4 -12.18 23.29 21.16
N ALA A 5 -13.00 22.47 21.83
CA ALA A 5 -13.15 21.06 21.50
C ALA A 5 -13.37 20.89 19.98
N ALA A 6 -12.60 19.98 19.38
CA ALA A 6 -12.66 19.72 17.95
C ALA A 6 -14.11 19.40 17.56
N LYS A 7 -14.67 20.14 16.59
CA LYS A 7 -16.04 19.89 16.11
C LYS A 7 -16.06 18.49 15.47
N PRO A 8 -17.03 17.62 15.83
CA PRO A 8 -17.15 16.30 15.22
C PRO A 8 -17.40 16.44 13.72
N LEU A 9 -16.88 15.49 12.94
CA LEU A 9 -17.11 15.45 11.49
C LEU A 9 -18.60 15.32 11.19
N ALA A 10 -19.06 15.97 10.11
CA ALA A 10 -20.46 15.94 9.70
C ALA A 10 -20.96 14.55 9.30
N GLN A 11 -20.05 13.66 8.92
CA GLN A 11 -20.29 12.24 8.64
C GLN A 11 -19.14 11.42 9.20
N SER A 12 -19.44 10.25 9.76
CA SER A 12 -18.42 9.33 10.20
C SER A 12 -17.61 8.83 9.01
N VAL A 13 -16.28 8.89 9.10
CA VAL A 13 -15.37 8.41 8.05
C VAL A 13 -14.75 7.10 8.52
N ARG A 14 -14.74 6.08 7.66
CA ARG A 14 -14.05 4.81 7.89
C ARG A 14 -12.92 4.64 6.89
N VAL A 15 -11.73 4.34 7.40
CA VAL A 15 -10.50 4.11 6.62
C VAL A 15 -9.99 2.70 6.90
N TRP A 16 -9.44 2.06 5.88
CA TRP A 16 -8.76 0.78 5.98
C TRP A 16 -7.32 0.93 5.51
N SER A 17 -6.36 0.52 6.34
CA SER A 17 -4.96 0.36 5.97
C SER A 17 -4.67 -1.14 5.85
N LEU A 18 -4.39 -1.60 4.63
CA LEU A 18 -4.19 -3.01 4.33
C LEU A 18 -2.69 -3.32 4.33
N ASP A 19 -2.26 -4.11 5.31
CA ASP A 19 -0.90 -4.59 5.55
C ASP A 19 0.19 -3.51 5.49
N ALA A 20 -0.15 -2.29 5.93
CA ALA A 20 0.74 -1.13 5.96
C ALA A 20 0.66 -0.42 7.31
N THR A 21 1.84 -0.08 7.86
CA THR A 21 1.97 0.64 9.12
C THR A 21 1.75 2.15 8.93
N PRO A 22 1.22 2.88 9.94
CA PRO A 22 1.00 4.32 9.82
C PRO A 22 2.28 5.17 10.01
N GLY A 23 3.40 4.55 10.39
CA GLY A 23 4.67 5.22 10.60
C GLY A 23 5.54 5.28 9.35
N LYS A 24 6.67 5.99 9.47
CA LYS A 24 7.72 5.94 8.45
C LYS A 24 8.18 4.52 8.24
N VAL A 25 8.43 4.18 7.00
CA VAL A 25 9.00 2.90 6.62
C VAL A 25 10.43 2.83 7.18
N ARG A 26 10.69 1.84 8.06
CA ARG A 26 12.03 1.64 8.65
C ARG A 26 13.00 1.09 7.60
N VAL A 27 14.22 1.62 7.60
CA VAL A 27 15.31 1.20 6.70
C VAL A 27 15.74 -0.23 7.03
N GLY A 28 15.86 -1.10 6.02
CA GLY A 28 16.41 -2.46 6.17
C GLY A 28 15.40 -3.55 6.55
N GLY A 29 14.09 -3.28 6.39
CA GLY A 29 13.00 -4.23 6.66
C GLY A 29 12.37 -4.82 5.39
N ASP A 30 13.00 -4.59 4.24
CA ASP A 30 12.47 -4.83 2.90
C ASP A 30 12.22 -6.32 2.59
N GLY A 31 12.73 -7.24 3.43
CA GLY A 31 12.62 -8.66 3.14
C GLY A 31 13.24 -8.98 1.77
N GLU A 32 12.57 -9.80 0.96
CA GLU A 32 12.95 -10.08 -0.44
C GLU A 32 12.40 -9.03 -1.44
N ASP A 33 11.51 -8.13 -1.00
CA ASP A 33 10.86 -7.14 -1.86
C ASP A 33 11.61 -5.79 -1.80
N HIS A 34 12.23 -5.40 -2.91
CA HIS A 34 12.96 -4.13 -3.04
C HIS A 34 12.29 -3.13 -4.01
N PRO A 35 11.09 -2.58 -3.71
CA PRO A 35 10.40 -1.66 -4.62
C PRO A 35 11.20 -0.39 -4.93
N ALA A 36 11.91 0.18 -3.95
CA ALA A 36 12.73 1.38 -4.15
C ALA A 36 13.81 1.15 -5.21
N GLU A 37 14.52 0.03 -5.11
CA GLU A 37 15.58 -0.37 -6.03
C GLU A 37 15.01 -0.67 -7.41
N LEU A 38 13.87 -1.38 -7.47
CA LEU A 38 13.18 -1.67 -8.72
C LEU A 38 12.75 -0.39 -9.46
N ILE A 39 12.11 0.55 -8.75
CA ILE A 39 11.67 1.84 -9.31
C ILE A 39 12.89 2.64 -9.79
N SER A 40 13.95 2.69 -8.99
CA SER A 40 15.21 3.37 -9.34
C SER A 40 15.86 2.76 -10.58
N PHE A 41 15.81 1.43 -10.72
CA PHE A 41 16.36 0.72 -11.88
C PHE A 41 15.56 1.01 -13.15
N ILE A 42 14.23 0.84 -13.14
CA ILE A 42 13.43 1.06 -14.34
C ILE A 42 13.43 2.52 -14.81
N ARG A 43 13.63 3.48 -13.91
CA ARG A 43 13.83 4.90 -14.25
C ARG A 43 15.11 5.17 -15.04
N LYS A 44 16.12 4.30 -14.93
CA LYS A 44 17.37 4.38 -15.71
C LYS A 44 17.24 3.74 -17.09
N LEU A 45 16.20 2.93 -17.33
CA LEU A 45 15.97 2.28 -18.62
C LEU A 45 15.47 3.30 -19.66
N PRO A 46 15.68 3.02 -20.97
CA PRO A 46 15.18 3.89 -22.03
C PRO A 46 13.65 4.11 -21.94
N LYS A 47 13.20 5.34 -22.19
CA LYS A 47 11.76 5.69 -22.17
C LYS A 47 10.95 4.96 -23.25
N GLU A 48 11.57 4.67 -24.38
CA GLU A 48 11.00 3.83 -25.42
C GLU A 48 11.62 2.43 -25.35
N VAL A 49 10.76 1.44 -25.15
CA VAL A 49 11.15 0.04 -25.05
C VAL A 49 10.72 -0.66 -26.34
N TYR A 50 11.61 -1.40 -26.99
CA TYR A 50 11.29 -2.08 -28.25
C TYR A 50 11.04 -3.59 -28.08
N SER A 51 11.32 -4.13 -26.89
CA SER A 51 11.19 -5.55 -26.58
C SER A 51 10.92 -5.73 -25.08
N LYS A 52 9.83 -6.43 -24.74
CA LYS A 52 9.57 -6.83 -23.34
C LYS A 52 10.66 -7.77 -22.83
N GLN A 53 11.20 -8.62 -23.70
CA GLN A 53 12.24 -9.58 -23.33
C GLN A 53 13.53 -8.88 -22.90
N ASP A 54 13.87 -7.75 -23.50
CA ASP A 54 15.08 -7.00 -23.17
C ASP A 54 15.00 -6.42 -21.76
N ILE A 55 13.81 -5.94 -21.36
CA ILE A 55 13.54 -5.46 -20.00
C ILE A 55 13.58 -6.60 -18.99
N VAL A 56 12.96 -7.75 -19.32
CA VAL A 56 13.02 -8.95 -18.47
C VAL A 56 14.47 -9.37 -18.23
N ASN A 57 15.28 -9.45 -19.31
CA ASN A 57 16.68 -9.81 -19.21
C ASN A 57 17.48 -8.80 -18.37
N ALA A 58 17.24 -7.50 -18.54
CA ALA A 58 17.91 -6.45 -17.78
C ALA A 58 17.59 -6.55 -16.27
N LEU A 59 16.33 -6.83 -15.91
CA LEU A 59 15.93 -7.01 -14.51
C LEU A 59 16.57 -8.23 -13.86
N ILE A 60 16.63 -9.36 -14.59
CA ILE A 60 17.28 -10.57 -14.09
C ILE A 60 18.79 -10.35 -13.92
N GLN A 61 19.43 -9.61 -14.84
CA GLN A 61 20.85 -9.26 -14.73
C GLN A 61 21.14 -8.36 -13.52
N GLU A 62 20.21 -7.49 -13.15
CA GLU A 62 20.29 -6.66 -11.94
C GLU A 62 20.02 -7.46 -10.65
N GLY A 63 19.49 -8.69 -10.76
CA GLY A 63 19.26 -9.59 -9.62
C GLY A 63 17.80 -9.74 -9.20
N PHE A 64 16.85 -9.14 -9.92
CA PHE A 64 15.42 -9.37 -9.66
C PHE A 64 14.98 -10.76 -10.11
N SER A 65 13.96 -11.32 -9.44
CA SER A 65 13.41 -12.61 -9.80
C SER A 65 12.71 -12.58 -11.16
N MET A 66 12.62 -13.76 -11.80
CA MET A 66 11.88 -13.91 -13.07
C MET A 66 10.41 -13.48 -12.91
N ASP A 67 9.77 -13.82 -11.80
CA ASP A 67 8.36 -13.52 -11.55
C ASP A 67 8.12 -12.01 -11.46
N VAL A 68 8.97 -11.28 -10.74
CA VAL A 68 8.93 -9.81 -10.69
C VAL A 68 9.16 -9.20 -12.07
N ALA A 69 10.15 -9.72 -12.81
CA ALA A 69 10.46 -9.22 -14.14
C ALA A 69 9.30 -9.41 -15.13
N GLN A 70 8.67 -10.59 -15.14
CA GLN A 70 7.53 -10.90 -15.98
C GLN A 70 6.30 -10.09 -15.60
N TRP A 71 6.01 -9.97 -14.30
CA TRP A 71 4.92 -9.15 -13.80
C TRP A 71 5.09 -7.69 -14.21
N LEU A 72 6.30 -7.13 -14.08
CA LEU A 72 6.54 -5.72 -14.37
C LEU A 72 6.27 -5.37 -15.83
N VAL A 73 6.69 -6.21 -16.79
CA VAL A 73 6.47 -5.95 -18.22
C VAL A 73 5.01 -6.09 -18.67
N THR A 74 4.10 -6.56 -17.80
CA THR A 74 2.65 -6.44 -18.05
C THR A 74 2.20 -4.98 -18.08
N ASN A 75 2.97 -4.08 -17.45
CA ASN A 75 2.73 -2.65 -17.40
C ASN A 75 3.21 -1.87 -18.62
N LEU A 76 3.61 -2.56 -19.69
CA LEU A 76 4.00 -1.96 -20.97
C LEU A 76 2.84 -2.04 -21.98
N LYS A 77 2.49 -0.88 -22.55
CA LYS A 77 1.52 -0.74 -23.64
C LYS A 77 2.22 -0.48 -24.97
N ARG A 78 1.61 -0.92 -26.07
CA ARG A 78 2.07 -0.56 -27.42
C ARG A 78 1.73 0.89 -27.72
N ASN A 79 2.68 1.62 -28.28
CA ASN A 79 2.45 2.97 -28.79
C ASN A 79 1.71 2.88 -30.14
N GLY A 80 0.98 3.92 -30.55
CA GLY A 80 0.34 3.97 -31.88
C GLY A 80 -1.02 3.26 -32.01
N PRO A 81 -1.67 3.37 -33.18
CA PRO A 81 -3.05 2.91 -33.38
C PRO A 81 -3.17 1.38 -33.36
N PRO A 82 -4.30 0.83 -32.88
CA PRO A 82 -4.59 -0.60 -33.00
C PRO A 82 -4.50 -1.08 -34.46
N GLY A 83 -3.79 -2.17 -34.72
CA GLY A 83 -3.70 -2.80 -36.05
C GLY A 83 -2.53 -2.33 -36.93
N LEU A 84 -1.74 -1.35 -36.51
CA LEU A 84 -0.46 -1.00 -37.14
C LEU A 84 0.70 -1.66 -36.37
N PRO A 85 1.74 -2.15 -37.06
CA PRO A 85 2.96 -2.63 -36.41
C PRO A 85 3.69 -1.44 -35.80
N SER A 86 3.35 -1.12 -34.56
CA SER A 86 4.18 -0.29 -33.71
C SER A 86 5.24 -1.17 -33.05
N SER A 87 6.49 -0.77 -33.22
CA SER A 87 7.64 -1.41 -32.57
C SER A 87 7.91 -0.88 -31.17
N SER A 88 7.36 0.28 -30.79
CA SER A 88 7.69 0.91 -29.50
C SER A 88 6.61 0.67 -28.44
N LEU A 89 7.08 0.42 -27.23
CA LEU A 89 6.33 0.21 -26.02
C LEU A 89 6.61 1.39 -25.07
N SER A 90 5.61 1.76 -24.28
CA SER A 90 5.74 2.72 -23.19
C SER A 90 5.15 2.16 -21.90
N TRP A 91 5.61 2.68 -20.77
CA TRP A 91 5.02 2.39 -19.47
C TRP A 91 3.59 2.92 -19.41
N MET A 92 2.70 2.16 -18.76
CA MET A 92 1.31 2.57 -18.55
C MET A 92 1.19 3.68 -17.48
N PHE A 93 2.19 3.80 -16.61
CA PHE A 93 2.28 4.79 -15.54
C PHE A 93 3.50 5.71 -15.74
N ASP A 94 3.47 6.84 -15.04
CA ASP A 94 4.58 7.78 -14.99
C ASP A 94 5.66 7.28 -14.00
N LEU A 95 6.89 7.11 -14.48
CA LEU A 95 7.98 6.54 -13.67
C LEU A 95 8.46 7.49 -12.57
N ASP A 96 8.38 8.81 -12.79
CA ASP A 96 8.73 9.79 -11.77
C ASP A 96 7.62 9.86 -10.71
N GLY A 97 6.36 9.81 -11.15
CA GLY A 97 5.18 9.78 -10.28
C GLY A 97 5.16 8.58 -9.34
N ILE A 98 5.45 7.35 -9.80
CA ILE A 98 5.53 6.19 -8.89
C ILE A 98 6.69 6.34 -7.89
N SER A 99 7.79 6.99 -8.29
CA SER A 99 8.94 7.24 -7.41
C SER A 99 8.59 8.24 -6.32
N GLU A 100 7.90 9.31 -6.67
CA GLU A 100 7.41 10.32 -5.72
C GLU A 100 6.34 9.74 -4.78
N MET A 101 5.40 8.95 -5.32
CA MET A 101 4.39 8.26 -4.51
C MET A 101 5.02 7.28 -3.53
N TYR A 102 6.00 6.49 -3.96
CA TYR A 102 6.68 5.53 -3.10
C TYR A 102 7.52 6.24 -2.02
N GLN A 103 8.24 7.31 -2.37
CA GLN A 103 8.93 8.14 -1.39
C GLN A 103 7.96 8.74 -0.37
N SER A 104 6.81 9.26 -0.83
CA SER A 104 5.77 9.77 0.06
C SER A 104 5.28 8.68 1.02
N TYR A 105 5.04 7.46 0.55
CA TYR A 105 4.71 6.33 1.40
C TYR A 105 5.79 6.06 2.46
N GLU A 106 7.07 6.05 2.07
CA GLU A 106 8.17 5.78 3.00
C GLU A 106 8.36 6.86 4.09
N GLU A 107 8.16 8.12 3.72
CA GLU A 107 8.43 9.26 4.60
C GLU A 107 7.21 9.68 5.46
N THR A 108 6.01 9.27 5.06
CA THR A 108 4.78 9.67 5.73
C THR A 108 4.69 9.06 7.12
N ASN A 109 4.42 9.91 8.11
CA ASN A 109 4.22 9.49 9.49
C ASN A 109 2.89 10.02 10.01
N LEU A 110 1.94 9.12 10.18
CA LEU A 110 0.58 9.39 10.62
C LEU A 110 0.34 9.02 12.08
N TRP A 111 1.38 8.66 12.84
CA TRP A 111 1.21 8.26 14.23
C TRP A 111 0.49 9.30 15.08
N LYS A 112 0.86 10.58 14.94
CA LYS A 112 0.18 11.66 15.65
C LYS A 112 -1.32 11.71 15.36
N PHE A 113 -1.72 11.37 14.14
CA PHE A 113 -3.12 11.31 13.74
C PHE A 113 -3.81 10.07 14.34
N VAL A 114 -3.19 8.89 14.24
CA VAL A 114 -3.73 7.63 14.78
C VAL A 114 -3.90 7.69 16.31
N GLU A 115 -2.96 8.31 17.01
CA GLU A 115 -2.99 8.47 18.47
C GLU A 115 -3.93 9.59 18.94
N ASN A 116 -4.45 10.42 18.03
CA ASN A 116 -5.34 11.55 18.35
C ASN A 116 -6.45 11.66 17.31
N LEU A 117 -7.23 10.59 17.14
CA LEU A 117 -8.28 10.56 16.11
C LEU A 117 -9.39 11.57 16.39
N PRO A 118 -9.81 12.36 15.40
CA PRO A 118 -11.00 13.19 15.53
C PRO A 118 -12.25 12.33 15.75
N GLN A 119 -13.20 12.83 16.56
CA GLN A 119 -14.48 12.17 16.77
C GLN A 119 -15.20 11.89 15.44
N GLY A 120 -15.71 10.66 15.28
CA GLY A 120 -16.34 10.19 14.05
C GLY A 120 -15.37 9.64 13.00
N VAL A 121 -14.06 9.59 13.27
CA VAL A 121 -13.10 8.88 12.41
C VAL A 121 -12.86 7.47 12.96
N HIS A 122 -12.93 6.48 12.08
CA HIS A 122 -12.61 5.09 12.36
C HIS A 122 -11.49 4.61 11.43
N VAL A 123 -10.37 4.16 11.99
CA VAL A 123 -9.24 3.61 11.25
C VAL A 123 -9.10 2.13 11.58
N ASN A 124 -9.18 1.29 10.56
CA ASN A 124 -9.00 -0.15 10.68
C ASN A 124 -7.66 -0.52 10.07
N PHE A 125 -6.77 -1.08 10.87
CA PHE A 125 -5.54 -1.69 10.40
C PHE A 125 -5.77 -3.17 10.18
N LEU A 126 -5.33 -3.69 9.04
CA LEU A 126 -5.35 -5.12 8.76
C LEU A 126 -3.91 -5.56 8.54
N LYS A 127 -3.42 -6.51 9.33
CA LYS A 127 -2.13 -7.15 9.13
C LYS A 127 -2.32 -8.56 8.58
N ALA A 128 -1.55 -8.94 7.57
CA ALA A 128 -1.48 -10.34 7.16
C ALA A 128 -0.70 -11.15 8.20
N GLU A 129 -1.21 -12.31 8.59
CA GLU A 129 -0.61 -13.17 9.62
C GLU A 129 0.87 -13.47 9.31
N ARG A 130 1.13 -13.91 8.08
CA ARG A 130 2.48 -14.27 7.60
C ARG A 130 3.21 -13.11 6.95
N SER A 131 2.70 -11.88 7.08
CA SER A 131 3.37 -10.73 6.52
C SER A 131 4.78 -10.62 7.11
N LEU A 132 5.78 -10.75 6.24
CA LEU A 132 7.16 -10.39 6.51
C LEU A 132 7.37 -8.88 6.37
N HIS A 133 6.31 -8.15 6.00
CA HIS A 133 6.33 -6.71 5.86
C HIS A 133 6.40 -6.03 7.24
N ARG A 134 6.89 -4.79 7.25
CA ARG A 134 7.62 -4.06 8.31
C ARG A 134 6.84 -3.73 9.60
N TRP A 135 6.06 -4.65 10.13
CA TRP A 135 5.35 -4.55 11.39
C TRP A 135 6.30 -4.74 12.57
N ALA A 136 6.82 -3.64 13.13
CA ALA A 136 7.55 -3.74 14.38
C ALA A 136 6.59 -3.98 15.55
N LEU A 137 7.08 -4.65 16.58
CA LEU A 137 6.33 -4.86 17.83
C LEU A 137 5.84 -3.53 18.43
N GLU A 138 6.66 -2.48 18.35
CA GLU A 138 6.31 -1.13 18.79
C GLU A 138 5.09 -0.56 18.05
N ASP A 139 4.98 -0.78 16.74
CA ASP A 139 3.85 -0.27 15.97
C ASP A 139 2.55 -0.98 16.38
N LEU A 140 2.62 -2.31 16.57
CA LEU A 140 1.48 -3.10 17.06
C LEU A 140 1.04 -2.63 18.45
N GLN A 141 1.99 -2.40 19.36
CA GLN A 141 1.70 -1.90 20.70
C GLN A 141 1.03 -0.53 20.68
N ARG A 142 1.48 0.37 19.79
CA ARG A 142 0.90 1.71 19.65
C ARG A 142 -0.50 1.68 19.05
N ILE A 143 -0.77 0.78 18.09
CA ILE A 143 -2.12 0.60 17.54
C ILE A 143 -3.07 0.09 18.63
N HIS A 144 -2.68 -0.92 19.40
CA HIS A 144 -3.54 -1.43 20.49
C HIS A 144 -3.77 -0.39 21.58
N ALA A 145 -2.76 0.40 21.93
CA ALA A 145 -2.95 1.52 22.86
C ALA A 145 -3.94 2.56 22.32
N ALA A 146 -3.89 2.86 21.02
CA ALA A 146 -4.83 3.78 20.38
C ALA A 146 -6.25 3.19 20.26
N GLU A 147 -6.37 1.88 20.08
CA GLU A 147 -7.65 1.13 20.10
C GLU A 147 -8.32 1.24 21.47
N ASP A 148 -7.57 1.01 22.55
CA ASP A 148 -8.07 1.15 23.93
C ASP A 148 -8.54 2.59 24.24
N LEU A 149 -7.78 3.61 23.82
CA LEU A 149 -8.13 5.02 24.00
C LEU A 149 -9.37 5.43 23.18
N ALA A 150 -9.43 5.02 21.91
CA ALA A 150 -10.51 5.43 21.01
C ALA A 150 -11.88 4.86 21.42
N ALA A 151 -11.91 3.67 22.04
CA ALA A 151 -13.14 3.08 22.57
C ALA A 151 -13.88 3.99 23.57
N GLU A 152 -13.17 4.92 24.22
CA GLU A 152 -13.74 5.86 25.17
C GLU A 152 -14.20 7.20 24.52
N GLU A 153 -13.70 7.55 23.33
CA GLU A 153 -13.82 8.90 22.75
C GLU A 153 -14.79 9.01 21.55
N GLY A 154 -15.46 7.93 21.16
CA GLY A 154 -16.38 7.93 20.00
C GLY A 154 -15.68 8.12 18.65
N ALA A 155 -14.36 7.94 18.62
CA ALA A 155 -13.56 7.59 17.45
C ALA A 155 -13.26 6.07 17.50
N GLY A 156 -12.56 5.51 16.52
CA GLY A 156 -12.16 4.10 16.59
C GLY A 156 -10.83 3.83 15.91
N VAL A 157 -9.94 3.13 16.60
CA VAL A 157 -8.83 2.39 15.98
C VAL A 157 -9.12 0.92 16.21
N GLU A 158 -9.01 0.10 15.18
CA GLU A 158 -9.17 -1.35 15.31
C GLU A 158 -8.04 -2.08 14.59
N MET A 159 -7.55 -3.16 15.20
CA MET A 159 -6.54 -4.02 14.61
C MET A 159 -7.13 -5.38 14.21
N HIS A 160 -6.99 -5.73 12.93
CA HIS A 160 -7.45 -6.98 12.35
C HIS A 160 -6.24 -7.81 11.91
N VAL A 161 -6.36 -9.13 12.02
CA VAL A 161 -5.38 -10.08 11.46
C VAL A 161 -6.06 -10.92 10.39
N LEU A 162 -5.47 -10.98 9.20
CA LEU A 162 -5.89 -11.86 8.12
C LEU A 162 -5.03 -13.13 8.14
N GLU A 163 -5.65 -14.23 8.56
CA GLU A 163 -5.04 -15.56 8.63
C GLU A 163 -4.63 -16.07 7.24
N ASP A 164 -3.56 -16.87 7.19
CA ASP A 164 -3.05 -17.53 5.99
C ASP A 164 -2.77 -16.60 4.78
N ALA A 165 -2.43 -15.34 5.05
CA ALA A 165 -2.10 -14.35 4.02
C ALA A 165 -0.68 -13.78 4.20
N GLY A 166 -0.02 -13.49 3.08
CA GLY A 166 1.17 -12.65 2.99
C GLY A 166 0.78 -11.20 2.66
N HIS A 167 1.75 -10.40 2.21
CA HIS A 167 1.56 -8.96 1.98
C HIS A 167 0.48 -8.65 0.93
N TRP A 168 0.31 -9.54 -0.05
CA TRP A 168 -0.65 -9.39 -1.14
C TRP A 168 -2.03 -9.89 -0.70
N VAL A 169 -2.57 -9.31 0.37
CA VAL A 169 -3.78 -9.78 1.09
C VAL A 169 -4.99 -10.07 0.19
N HIS A 170 -5.14 -9.31 -0.89
CA HIS A 170 -6.24 -9.45 -1.86
C HIS A 170 -6.04 -10.64 -2.82
N ALA A 171 -4.81 -11.05 -3.07
CA ALA A 171 -4.48 -12.23 -3.87
C ALA A 171 -4.38 -13.48 -3.00
N ASP A 172 -3.81 -13.35 -1.80
CA ASP A 172 -3.51 -14.47 -0.91
C ASP A 172 -4.77 -15.03 -0.21
N ASN A 173 -5.65 -14.17 0.29
CA ASN A 173 -6.89 -14.59 0.97
C ASN A 173 -8.05 -13.60 0.70
N PRO A 174 -8.58 -13.54 -0.53
CA PRO A 174 -9.65 -12.62 -0.91
C PRO A 174 -10.94 -12.83 -0.09
N ASP A 175 -11.29 -14.08 0.21
CA ASP A 175 -12.52 -14.41 0.94
C ASP A 175 -12.45 -13.97 2.41
N GLY A 176 -11.30 -14.20 3.06
CA GLY A 176 -11.03 -13.74 4.42
C GLY A 176 -11.02 -12.22 4.49
N LEU A 177 -10.35 -11.56 3.54
CA LEU A 177 -10.33 -10.11 3.44
C LEU A 177 -11.75 -9.55 3.26
N PHE A 178 -12.55 -10.12 2.35
CA PHE A 178 -13.93 -9.70 2.14
C PHE A 178 -14.78 -9.86 3.40
N ARG A 179 -14.61 -10.96 4.14
CA ARG A 179 -15.33 -11.20 5.40
C ARG A 179 -15.06 -10.11 6.42
N ILE A 180 -13.79 -9.73 6.61
CA ILE A 180 -13.38 -8.66 7.52
C ILE A 180 -13.96 -7.30 7.07
N LEU A 181 -13.86 -6.99 5.77
CA LEU A 181 -14.33 -5.72 5.22
C LEU A 181 -15.86 -5.62 5.12
N SER A 182 -16.59 -6.73 5.17
CA SER A 182 -18.01 -6.84 4.81
C SER A 182 -18.92 -5.82 5.51
N SER A 183 -18.67 -5.54 6.80
CA SER A 183 -19.45 -4.57 7.59
C SER A 183 -19.36 -3.14 7.02
N SER A 184 -18.27 -2.81 6.34
CA SER A 184 -18.05 -1.47 5.77
C SER A 184 -18.93 -1.18 4.56
N PHE A 185 -19.48 -2.22 3.92
CA PHE A 185 -20.34 -2.08 2.75
C PHE A 185 -21.83 -2.01 3.10
N GLN A 186 -22.22 -2.27 4.35
CA GLN A 186 -23.63 -2.40 4.77
C GLN A 186 -24.41 -1.07 4.86
N GLY A 187 -23.81 0.06 4.46
CA GLY A 187 -24.46 1.36 4.34
C GLY A 187 -24.79 1.81 2.90
N PHE A 188 -24.33 1.07 1.88
CA PHE A 188 -24.64 1.40 0.48
C PHE A 188 -25.97 0.75 0.09
N LYS A 189 -27.06 1.53 0.12
CA LYS A 189 -28.24 1.19 -0.69
C LYS A 189 -27.85 1.41 -2.16
N ALA A 190 -27.84 0.34 -2.94
CA ALA A 190 -27.75 0.41 -4.40
C ALA A 190 -28.94 1.17 -4.99
#